data_AF-A0A1N7NQP5-F1
#
_entry.id   AF-A0A1N7NQP5-F1
#
_cell.length_a   1.000
_cell.length_b   1.000
_cell.length_c   1.000
_cell.angle_alpha   90.00
_cell.angle_beta   90.00
_cell.angle_gamma   90.00
#
_symmetry.space_group_name_H-M   'P 1'
#
loop_
_entity.id
_entity.type
_entity.pdbx_description
1 polymer ?
#
loop_
_entity_poly.entity_id
_entity_poly.type
_entity_poly.pdbx_seq_one_letter_code
_entity_poly.pdbx_strand_id
1 'polypeptide(L)'
;MKHETLTEVRGDLVLAALCVGQFRAPCQIDTSRLLVRADEALIQALHALGLETAAVVEDFTPVPLFAPEEVILDQIARGLGRRQVQTHVFGPHDEEGAEGEESSNAPA
;
A
#
# COMPACT_ATOMS: atom_id res chain seq x y z
N MET A 1 -13.61 22.94 14.17
CA MET A 1 -12.35 22.77 13.42
C MET A 1 -11.28 22.49 14.45
N LYS A 2 -10.58 21.35 14.37
CA LYS A 2 -9.58 20.92 15.35
C LYS A 2 -8.22 21.18 14.71
N HIS A 3 -7.57 22.26 15.12
CA HIS A 3 -6.19 22.54 14.74
C HIS A 3 -5.26 21.67 15.59
N GLU A 4 -4.30 21.01 14.95
CA GLU A 4 -3.31 20.18 15.61
C GLU A 4 -1.91 20.46 15.06
N THR A 5 -0.89 20.22 15.89
CA THR A 5 0.51 20.34 15.49
C THR A 5 0.89 19.15 14.61
N LEU A 6 1.32 19.44 13.39
CA LEU A 6 1.68 18.50 12.35
C LEU A 6 3.09 18.78 11.85
N THR A 7 3.63 17.81 11.13
CA THR A 7 4.86 17.98 10.34
C THR A 7 4.46 18.13 8.87
N GLU A 8 4.74 19.29 8.31
CA GLU A 8 4.75 19.51 6.86
C GLU A 8 6.03 18.92 6.28
N VAL A 9 5.90 18.15 5.20
CA VAL A 9 7.01 17.54 4.46
C VAL A 9 6.97 18.02 3.01
N ARG A 10 8.13 18.43 2.49
CA ARG A 10 8.32 18.91 1.11
C ARG A 10 9.52 18.21 0.46
N GLY A 11 9.57 18.24 -0.88
CA GLY A 11 10.60 17.59 -1.70
C GLY A 11 10.02 16.44 -2.52
N ASP A 12 10.71 15.29 -2.53
CA ASP A 12 10.22 14.08 -3.19
C ASP A 12 9.05 13.47 -2.40
N LEU A 13 7.82 13.83 -2.80
CA LEU A 13 6.60 13.38 -2.12
C LEU A 13 6.36 11.87 -2.27
N VAL A 14 6.89 11.23 -3.31
CA VAL A 14 6.72 9.78 -3.49
C VAL A 14 7.58 9.05 -2.46
N LEU A 15 8.84 9.47 -2.30
CA LEU A 15 9.72 8.93 -1.28
C LEU A 15 9.21 9.22 0.13
N ALA A 16 8.69 10.44 0.36
CA ALA A 16 8.06 10.81 1.63
C ALA A 16 6.87 9.90 1.96
N ALA A 17 5.94 9.71 1.01
CA ALA A 17 4.77 8.86 1.20
C ALA A 17 5.14 7.39 1.46
N LEU A 18 6.16 6.87 0.76
CA LEU A 18 6.68 5.53 1.00
C LEU A 18 7.22 5.38 2.43
N CYS A 19 8.05 6.33 2.88
CA CYS A 19 8.59 6.35 4.23
C CYS A 19 7.47 6.42 5.27
N VAL A 20 6.57 7.39 5.15
CA VAL A 20 5.43 7.58 6.07
C VAL A 20 4.55 6.33 6.15
N GLY A 21 4.29 5.66 5.03
CA GLY A 21 3.56 4.40 4.97
C GLY A 21 4.24 3.27 5.76
N GLN A 22 5.58 3.20 5.73
CA GLN A 22 6.35 2.21 6.51
C GLN A 22 6.19 2.41 8.02
N PHE A 23 6.11 3.65 8.47
CA PHE A 23 5.87 4.00 9.89
C PHE A 23 4.39 3.92 10.29
N ARG A 24 3.49 3.65 9.33
CA ARG A 24 2.03 3.66 9.52
C ARG A 24 1.53 4.97 10.17
N ALA A 25 2.20 6.07 9.86
CA ALA A 25 1.83 7.37 10.41
C ALA A 25 0.63 7.96 9.61
N PRO A 26 -0.40 8.48 10.30
CA PRO A 26 -1.48 9.19 9.63
C PRO A 26 -0.94 10.36 8.82
N CYS A 27 -1.36 10.45 7.56
CA CYS A 27 -0.94 11.49 6.65
C CYS A 27 -2.10 12.04 5.81
N GLN A 28 -1.95 13.29 5.39
CA GLN A 28 -2.75 13.95 4.39
C GLN A 28 -1.83 14.37 3.25
N ILE A 29 -2.21 14.01 2.02
CA ILE A 29 -1.40 14.22 0.82
C ILE A 29 -2.03 15.36 0.03
N ASP A 30 -1.28 16.44 -0.16
CA ASP A 30 -1.61 17.53 -1.06
C ASP A 30 -0.73 17.48 -2.32
N THR A 31 -0.99 18.34 -3.31
CA THR A 31 -0.25 18.35 -4.58
C THR A 31 1.22 18.75 -4.43
N SER A 32 1.55 19.56 -3.43
CA SER A 32 2.90 20.14 -3.26
C SER A 32 3.56 19.85 -1.91
N ARG A 33 2.86 19.14 -1.02
CA ARG A 33 3.32 18.84 0.34
C ARG A 33 2.58 17.65 0.93
N LEU A 34 3.11 17.11 2.01
CA LEU A 34 2.48 16.06 2.79
C LEU A 34 2.42 16.51 4.26
N LEU A 35 1.23 16.45 4.85
CA LEU A 35 1.02 16.72 6.27
C LEU A 35 0.98 15.40 7.02
N VAL A 36 1.73 15.29 8.12
CA VAL A 36 1.88 14.05 8.87
C VAL A 36 1.86 14.29 10.36
N ARG A 37 1.25 13.34 11.09
CA ARG A 37 1.50 13.17 12.52
C ARG A 37 2.76 12.34 12.71
N ALA A 38 3.92 13.01 12.76
CA ALA A 38 5.19 12.34 12.97
C ALA A 38 5.60 12.38 14.45
N ASP A 39 6.15 11.25 14.90
CA ASP A 39 7.00 11.21 16.07
C ASP A 39 8.45 11.53 15.70
N GLU A 40 9.32 11.62 16.71
CA GLU A 40 10.72 12.00 16.51
C GLU A 40 11.47 11.01 15.57
N ALA A 41 11.14 9.72 15.64
CA ALA A 41 11.76 8.70 14.80
C ALA A 41 11.42 8.90 13.31
N LEU A 42 10.15 9.18 12.99
CA LEU A 42 9.75 9.48 11.62
C LEU A 42 10.38 10.78 11.11
N ILE A 43 10.45 11.83 11.94
CA ILE A 43 11.10 13.10 11.57
C ILE A 43 12.58 12.86 11.21
N GLN A 44 13.30 12.08 12.02
CA GLN A 44 14.70 11.74 11.74
C GLN A 44 14.86 10.93 10.44
N ALA A 45 13.97 9.98 10.19
CA ALA A 45 13.99 9.20 8.94
C ALA A 45 13.74 10.09 7.72
N LEU A 46 12.78 11.01 7.78
CA LEU A 46 12.50 11.96 6.70
C LEU A 46 13.71 12.87 6.43
N HIS A 47 14.37 13.38 7.48
CA HIS A 47 15.60 14.16 7.33
C HIS A 47 16.75 13.34 6.71
N ALA A 48 16.91 12.08 7.10
CA ALA A 48 17.94 11.20 6.54
C ALA A 48 17.73 10.93 5.03
N LEU A 49 16.49 11.00 4.57
CA LEU A 49 16.13 10.92 3.15
C LEU A 49 16.32 12.25 2.40
N GLY A 50 16.75 13.32 3.10
CA GLY A 50 16.96 14.65 2.52
C GLY A 50 15.67 15.43 2.29
N LEU A 51 14.57 15.06 2.97
CA LEU A 51 13.30 15.78 2.87
C LEU A 51 13.29 17.00 3.79
N GLU A 52 12.62 18.05 3.32
CA GLU A 52 12.40 19.26 4.12
C GLU A 52 11.20 19.03 5.03
N THR A 53 11.36 19.29 6.33
CA THR A 53 10.28 19.17 7.31
C THR A 53 10.10 20.47 8.09
N ALA A 54 8.86 20.82 8.39
CA ALA A 54 8.51 22.00 9.19
C ALA A 54 7.33 21.69 10.11
N ALA A 55 7.35 22.22 11.33
CA ALA A 55 6.20 22.13 12.23
C ALA A 55 5.13 23.15 11.82
N VAL A 56 3.90 22.68 11.61
CA VAL A 56 2.75 23.52 11.22
C VAL A 56 1.54 23.23 12.10
N VAL A 57 0.63 24.19 12.23
CA VAL A 57 -0.63 24.03 12.96
C VAL A 57 -1.78 24.27 11.98
N GLU A 58 -2.42 23.19 11.55
CA GLU A 58 -3.45 23.24 10.50
C GLU A 58 -4.57 22.24 10.81
N ASP A 59 -5.68 22.33 10.06
CA ASP A 59 -6.72 21.31 10.10
C ASP A 59 -6.23 20.03 9.41
N PHE A 60 -6.51 18.88 10.01
CA PHE A 60 -6.02 17.60 9.54
C PHE A 60 -7.15 16.63 9.20
N THR A 61 -7.17 16.15 7.96
CA THR A 61 -8.07 15.10 7.49
C THR A 61 -7.23 13.98 6.88
N PRO A 62 -6.81 12.98 7.69
CA PRO A 62 -5.94 11.92 7.20
C PRO A 62 -6.64 11.09 6.12
N VAL A 63 -5.87 10.62 5.14
CA VAL A 63 -6.37 9.70 4.12
C VAL A 63 -6.86 8.41 4.80
N PRO A 64 -8.06 7.91 4.47
CA PRO A 64 -8.56 6.66 5.04
C PRO A 64 -7.65 5.48 4.64
N LEU A 65 -7.47 4.54 5.57
CA LEU A 65 -6.64 3.34 5.38
C LEU A 65 -7.14 2.42 4.24
N PHE A 66 -8.44 2.48 3.96
CA PHE A 66 -9.10 1.72 2.91
C PHE A 66 -9.88 2.65 2.01
N ALA A 67 -9.98 2.30 0.73
CA ALA A 67 -10.88 2.98 -0.17
C ALA A 67 -12.33 2.85 0.35
N PRO A 68 -13.16 3.90 0.23
CA PRO A 68 -14.58 3.80 0.54
C PRO A 68 -15.25 2.66 -0.25
N GLU A 69 -16.27 2.03 0.34
CA GLU A 69 -16.98 0.90 -0.27
C GLU A 69 -17.55 1.26 -1.64
N GLU A 70 -18.00 2.51 -1.84
CA GLU A 70 -18.51 2.96 -3.14
C GLU A 70 -17.44 2.95 -4.23
N VAL A 71 -16.19 3.30 -3.88
CA VAL A 71 -15.05 3.29 -4.81
C VAL A 71 -14.67 1.86 -5.17
N ILE A 72 -14.74 0.94 -4.21
CA ILE A 72 -14.48 -0.49 -4.44
C ILE A 72 -15.56 -1.07 -5.37
N LEU A 73 -16.84 -0.76 -5.12
CA LEU A 73 -17.96 -1.22 -5.94
C LEU A 73 -17.89 -0.67 -7.37
N ASP A 74 -17.54 0.61 -7.55
CA ASP A 74 -17.31 1.22 -8.87
C ASP A 74 -16.11 0.56 -9.59
N GLN A 75 -15.02 0.26 -8.89
CA GLN A 75 -13.91 -0.51 -9.46
C GLN A 75 -14.32 -1.94 -9.86
N ILE A 76 -15.20 -2.60 -9.09
CA ILE A 76 -15.73 -3.93 -9.44
C ILE A 76 -16.63 -3.84 -10.67
N ALA A 77 -17.53 -2.85 -10.72
CA ALA A 77 -18.42 -2.62 -11.85
C ALA A 77 -17.64 -2.31 -13.14
N ARG A 78 -16.59 -1.48 -13.05
CA ARG A 78 -15.66 -1.19 -14.17
C ARG A 78 -14.72 -2.36 -14.48
N GLY A 79 -14.43 -3.19 -13.48
CA GLY A 79 -13.52 -4.33 -13.50
C GLY A 79 -14.09 -5.62 -14.10
N LEU A 80 -15.33 -5.61 -14.60
CA LEU A 80 -15.88 -6.70 -15.44
C LEU A 80 -15.03 -6.96 -16.71
N GLY A 81 -14.07 -6.09 -17.05
CA GLY A 81 -12.91 -6.37 -17.89
C GLY A 81 -11.75 -7.05 -17.13
N ARG A 82 -11.98 -8.27 -16.64
CA ARG A 82 -11.06 -9.22 -16.00
C ARG A 82 -9.54 -8.91 -16.06
N ARG A 83 -8.95 -8.51 -14.93
CA ARG A 83 -7.54 -8.83 -14.62
C ARG A 83 -7.54 -10.21 -13.95
N GLN A 84 -7.43 -11.28 -14.75
CA GLN A 84 -7.31 -12.63 -14.21
C GLN A 84 -5.96 -12.78 -13.52
N VAL A 85 -5.96 -12.94 -12.20
CA VAL A 85 -4.79 -13.38 -11.45
C VAL A 85 -4.86 -14.89 -11.37
N GLN A 86 -3.91 -15.57 -12.02
CA GLN A 86 -3.77 -17.02 -11.92
C GLN A 86 -2.94 -17.34 -10.68
N THR A 87 -3.60 -17.62 -9.56
CA THR A 87 -2.92 -18.07 -8.34
C THR A 87 -2.57 -19.55 -8.49
N HIS A 88 -1.28 -19.85 -8.63
CA HIS A 88 -0.79 -21.23 -8.55
C HIS A 88 -0.60 -21.60 -7.08
N VAL A 89 -1.47 -22.45 -6.54
CA VAL A 89 -1.31 -23.06 -5.22
C VAL A 89 -0.66 -24.42 -5.42
N PHE A 90 0.60 -24.57 -5.00
CA PHE A 90 1.26 -25.87 -4.97
C PHE A 90 0.68 -26.68 -3.81
N GLY A 91 -0.13 -27.69 -4.13
CA GLY A 91 -0.50 -28.73 -3.17
C GLY A 91 0.65 -29.73 -3.09
N PRO A 92 1.25 -29.97 -1.90
CA PRO A 92 2.18 -31.09 -1.78
C PRO A 92 1.43 -32.37 -2.14
N HIS A 93 2.05 -33.16 -3.00
CA HIS A 93 1.59 -34.50 -3.32
C HIS A 93 1.68 -35.31 -2.02
N ASP A 94 0.53 -35.66 -1.44
CA ASP A 94 0.53 -36.75 -0.46
C ASP A 94 1.10 -37.96 -1.20
N GLU A 95 2.19 -38.51 -0.67
CA GLU A 95 2.74 -39.79 -1.12
C GLU A 95 1.74 -40.89 -0.75
N GLU A 96 0.66 -40.99 -1.52
CA GLU A 96 -0.05 -42.26 -1.65
C GLU A 96 0.86 -43.20 -2.42
N GLY A 97 1.15 -44.32 -1.75
CA GLY A 97 2.14 -45.29 -2.13
C GLY A 97 2.09 -45.69 -3.61
N ALA A 98 3.30 -45.96 -4.10
CA ALA A 98 3.56 -46.64 -5.35
C ALA A 98 2.53 -47.74 -5.65
N GLU A 99 2.06 -47.78 -6.88
CA GLU A 99 2.20 -48.91 -7.80
C GLU A 99 1.34 -48.71 -9.06
N GLY A 100 1.91 -49.00 -10.22
CA GLY A 100 1.14 -49.26 -11.43
C GLY A 100 1.43 -48.35 -12.61
N GLU A 101 2.56 -48.60 -13.26
CA GLU A 101 2.79 -48.27 -14.67
C GLU A 101 1.61 -48.77 -15.52
N GLU A 102 1.04 -47.93 -16.38
CA GLU A 102 0.84 -48.38 -17.77
C GLU A 102 0.82 -47.22 -18.76
N SER A 103 1.69 -47.39 -19.74
CA SER A 103 2.01 -46.52 -20.85
C SER A 103 0.91 -46.53 -21.90
N SER A 104 0.53 -45.36 -22.41
CA SER A 104 0.14 -45.23 -23.83
C SER A 104 0.25 -43.77 -24.30
N ASN A 105 1.41 -43.48 -24.87
CA ASN A 105 1.62 -42.51 -25.95
C ASN A 105 0.87 -43.07 -27.19
N ALA A 106 0.18 -42.37 -28.10
CA ALA A 106 0.32 -41.03 -28.66
C ALA A 106 -0.93 -40.75 -29.57
N PRO A 107 -1.04 -39.56 -30.21
CA PRO A 107 -2.23 -39.05 -30.90
C PRO A 107 -2.27 -39.32 -32.41
N ALA A 108 -3.46 -39.29 -33.02
CA ALA A 108 -3.75 -38.85 -34.40
C ALA A 108 -5.26 -38.67 -34.60
#